data_AF-A0A818WE19-F1
#
_entry.id   AF-A0A818WE19-F1
#
_cell.length_a   1.000
_cell.length_b   1.000
_cell.length_c   1.000
_cell.angle_alpha   90.00
_cell.angle_beta   90.00
_cell.angle_gamma   90.00
#
_symmetry.space_group_name_H-M   'P 1'
#
loop_
_entity.id
_entity.type
_entity.pdbx_description
1 polymer ?
#
loop_
_entity_poly.entity_id
_entity_poly.type
_entity_poly.pdbx_seq_one_letter_code
_entity_poly.pdbx_strand_id
1 'polypeptide(L)'
;MLSVENVFYRPKEKAEQADQRKARFHQAEGDHLTLLAVYNAWKQNKFSNVWCYENFVQQRSLKRAQDIRKQILGIMNRHKLDILSCGRQTGLVQEAICSGFFRNAAKRDPKEGYRTLVDSQVVYIHPSSSIYHQQPEWLCYHELVFTTKEYMREICVINPKWLVESAPKFFKLGDSIRLSKMKKEQQIQPLYNKFEEPNS
;
A
#
# COMPACT_ATOMS: atom_id res chain seq x y z
N MET A 1 4.55 13.10 -1.09
CA MET A 1 5.29 11.97 -0.51
C MET A 1 5.59 10.91 -1.56
N LEU A 2 4.62 10.50 -2.37
CA LEU A 2 4.86 9.54 -3.47
C LEU A 2 5.67 10.13 -4.65
N SER A 3 5.59 11.44 -4.89
CA SER A 3 6.30 12.11 -6.00
C SER A 3 7.79 12.42 -5.72
N VAL A 4 8.35 11.89 -4.64
CA VAL A 4 9.77 12.08 -4.28
C VAL A 4 10.41 10.72 -4.07
N GLU A 5 11.74 10.69 -4.11
CA GLU A 5 12.50 9.48 -3.77
C GLU A 5 12.16 8.99 -2.35
N ASN A 6 12.43 7.70 -2.11
CA ASN A 6 12.15 7.04 -0.84
C ASN A 6 12.66 7.89 0.33
N VAL A 7 11.75 8.19 1.26
CA VAL A 7 11.97 9.11 2.36
C VAL A 7 12.77 8.45 3.49
N PHE A 8 12.76 7.12 3.58
CA PHE A 8 13.52 6.40 4.58
C PHE A 8 14.97 6.16 4.13
N TYR A 9 15.89 6.22 5.08
CA TYR A 9 17.30 5.93 4.89
C TYR A 9 17.70 4.74 5.77
N ARG A 10 18.41 3.75 5.22
CA ARG A 10 18.77 2.52 5.96
C ARG A 10 20.27 2.20 5.80
N PRO A 11 21.15 2.84 6.58
CA PRO A 11 22.57 2.50 6.58
C PRO A 11 22.79 1.05 7.03
N LYS A 12 23.70 0.32 6.39
CA LYS A 12 23.99 -1.09 6.74
C LYS A 12 24.38 -1.27 8.20
N GLU A 13 25.21 -0.37 8.73
CA GLU A 13 25.72 -0.40 10.11
C GLU A 13 24.65 -0.12 11.16
N LYS A 14 23.58 0.61 10.80
CA LYS A 14 22.50 1.03 11.70
C LYS A 14 21.15 0.54 11.22
N ALA A 15 21.14 -0.57 10.49
CA ALA A 15 19.96 -1.10 9.81
C ALA A 15 18.82 -1.38 10.80
N GLU A 16 19.13 -2.07 11.89
CA GLU A 16 18.16 -2.39 12.94
C GLU A 16 17.60 -1.14 13.63
N GLN A 17 18.46 -0.16 13.91
CA GLN A 17 18.01 1.11 14.50
C GLN A 17 17.08 1.88 13.55
N ALA A 18 17.40 1.90 12.26
CA ALA A 18 16.57 2.52 11.24
C ALA A 18 15.20 1.83 11.12
N ASP A 19 15.18 0.49 11.14
CA ASP A 19 13.94 -0.30 11.08
C ASP A 19 13.09 -0.06 12.34
N GLN A 20 13.68 -0.01 13.52
CA GLN A 20 12.98 0.33 14.77
C GLN A 20 12.38 1.74 14.74
N ARG A 21 13.10 2.72 14.17
CA ARG A 21 12.58 4.10 14.03
C ARG A 21 11.44 4.15 13.02
N LYS A 22 11.58 3.47 11.89
CA LYS A 22 10.54 3.36 10.87
C LYS A 22 9.27 2.69 11.41
N ALA A 23 9.41 1.61 12.18
CA ALA A 23 8.29 0.85 12.75
C ALA A 23 7.36 1.70 13.61
N ARG A 24 7.87 2.76 14.27
CA ARG A 24 7.06 3.69 15.07
C ARG A 24 6.03 4.47 14.26
N PHE A 25 6.25 4.59 12.95
CA PHE A 25 5.34 5.30 12.05
C PHE A 25 4.38 4.36 11.31
N HIS A 26 4.58 3.04 11.40
CA HIS A 26 3.76 2.06 10.68
C HIS A 26 2.28 2.24 11.04
N GLN A 27 1.46 2.33 10.00
CA GLN A 27 0.01 2.37 10.10
C GLN A 27 -0.55 1.04 9.58
N ALA A 28 -1.56 0.50 10.25
CA ALA A 28 -2.17 -0.78 9.88
C ALA A 28 -2.93 -0.68 8.54
N GLU A 29 -3.30 0.53 8.15
CA GLU A 29 -3.96 0.85 6.88
C GLU A 29 -2.99 0.85 5.69
N GLY A 30 -1.68 0.89 5.93
CA GLY A 30 -0.65 0.75 4.90
C GLY A 30 0.41 1.85 4.86
N ASP A 31 1.27 1.73 3.85
CA ASP A 31 2.45 2.58 3.65
C ASP A 31 2.07 4.02 3.30
N HIS A 32 0.98 4.22 2.55
CA HIS A 32 0.48 5.55 2.23
C HIS A 32 0.19 6.37 3.50
N LEU A 33 -0.43 5.73 4.50
CA LEU A 33 -0.75 6.37 5.78
C LEU A 33 0.49 6.46 6.68
N THR A 34 1.43 5.52 6.55
CA THR A 34 2.76 5.61 7.17
C THR A 34 3.53 6.84 6.67
N LEU A 35 3.52 7.12 5.36
CA LEU A 35 4.13 8.32 4.78
C LEU A 35 3.46 9.61 5.29
N LEU A 36 2.13 9.60 5.44
CA LEU A 36 1.39 10.72 6.04
C LEU A 36 1.79 10.93 7.50
N ALA A 37 1.92 9.85 8.29
CA ALA A 37 2.35 9.92 9.68
C ALA A 37 3.76 10.52 9.81
N VAL A 38 4.72 10.10 8.97
CA VAL A 38 6.08 10.67 8.94
C VAL A 38 6.05 12.16 8.60
N TYR A 39 5.32 12.57 7.56
CA TYR A 39 5.24 13.98 7.17
C TYR A 39 4.62 14.84 8.28
N ASN A 40 3.56 14.34 8.93
CA ASN A 40 2.90 15.03 10.03
C ASN A 40 3.81 15.13 11.27
N ALA A 41 4.53 14.08 11.61
CA ALA A 41 5.49 14.09 12.70
C ALA A 41 6.64 15.08 12.44
N TRP A 42 7.16 15.12 11.21
CA TRP A 42 8.17 16.12 10.83
C TRP A 42 7.64 17.55 10.94
N LYS A 43 6.41 17.80 10.48
CA LYS A 43 5.73 19.09 10.61
C LYS A 43 5.54 19.50 12.07
N GLN A 44 5.12 18.58 12.94
CA GLN A 44 4.97 18.82 14.38
C GLN A 44 6.30 19.15 15.05
N ASN A 45 7.39 18.54 14.58
CA ASN A 45 8.77 18.82 15.01
C ASN A 45 9.40 20.01 14.26
N LYS A 46 8.56 20.98 13.84
CA LYS A 46 8.98 22.25 13.23
C LYS A 46 9.91 22.09 12.03
N PHE A 47 9.74 21.02 11.25
CA PHE A 47 10.57 20.72 10.09
C PHE A 47 12.07 20.53 10.43
N SER A 48 12.38 20.06 11.64
CA SER A 48 13.76 19.94 12.17
C SER A 48 14.62 18.95 11.39
N ASN A 49 15.86 19.35 11.11
CA ASN A 49 16.87 18.50 10.46
C ASN A 49 17.39 17.43 11.43
N VAL A 50 17.54 17.79 12.71
CA VAL A 50 17.99 16.88 13.77
C VAL A 50 16.97 15.75 13.91
N TRP A 51 15.68 16.08 13.90
CA TRP A 51 14.60 15.09 13.94
C TRP A 51 14.65 14.13 12.75
N CYS A 52 14.93 14.63 11.53
CA CYS A 52 15.09 13.78 10.36
C CYS A 52 16.26 12.80 10.53
N TYR A 53 17.40 13.27 11.03
CA TYR A 53 18.58 12.44 11.26
C TYR A 53 18.30 11.34 12.30
N GLU A 54 17.70 11.69 13.43
CA GLU A 54 17.38 10.74 14.51
C GLU A 54 16.34 9.68 14.12
N ASN A 55 15.46 9.99 13.16
CA ASN A 55 14.42 9.08 12.68
C ASN A 55 14.78 8.41 11.35
N PHE A 56 16.02 8.55 10.86
CA PHE A 56 16.47 7.97 9.61
C PHE A 56 15.61 8.36 8.40
N VAL A 57 15.25 9.64 8.35
CA VAL A 57 14.41 10.23 7.32
C VAL A 57 15.21 11.24 6.49
N GLN A 58 15.09 11.18 5.18
CA GLN A 58 15.77 12.06 4.25
C GLN A 58 15.10 13.44 4.20
N GLN A 59 15.77 14.43 4.79
CA GLN A 59 15.29 15.82 4.83
C GLN A 59 15.08 16.41 3.42
N ARG A 60 15.98 16.13 2.47
CA ARG A 60 15.87 16.64 1.09
C ARG A 60 14.57 16.19 0.43
N SER A 61 14.23 14.91 0.57
CA SER A 61 12.99 14.33 0.06
C SER A 61 11.76 14.95 0.73
N LEU A 62 11.79 15.15 2.06
CA LEU A 62 10.70 15.80 2.78
C LEU A 62 10.48 17.26 2.41
N LYS A 63 11.56 18.05 2.27
CA LYS A 63 11.48 19.44 1.79
C LYS A 63 10.89 19.51 0.39
N ARG A 64 11.36 18.66 -0.53
CA ARG A 64 10.79 18.56 -1.87
C ARG A 64 9.31 18.19 -1.84
N ALA A 65 8.91 17.25 -0.97
CA ALA A 65 7.50 16.89 -0.79
C ALA A 65 6.65 18.06 -0.24
N GLN A 66 7.21 18.87 0.66
CA GLN A 66 6.56 20.08 1.16
C GLN A 66 6.36 21.11 0.05
N ASP A 67 7.36 21.33 -0.81
CA ASP A 67 7.27 22.30 -1.89
C ASP A 67 6.28 21.86 -2.97
N ILE A 68 6.29 20.58 -3.35
CA ILE A 68 5.26 20.00 -4.24
C ILE A 68 3.87 20.17 -3.64
N ARG A 69 3.71 19.92 -2.34
CA ARG A 69 2.42 20.14 -1.66
C ARG A 69 1.97 21.60 -1.74
N LYS A 70 2.88 22.57 -1.54
CA LYS A 70 2.57 24.01 -1.68
C LYS A 70 2.09 24.35 -3.10
N GLN A 71 2.74 23.78 -4.12
CA GLN A 71 2.34 23.98 -5.52
C GLN A 71 0.93 23.42 -5.78
N ILE A 72 0.64 22.20 -5.32
CA ILE A 72 -0.69 21.59 -5.46
C ILE A 72 -1.76 22.46 -4.77
N LEU A 73 -1.49 22.95 -3.56
CA LEU A 73 -2.43 23.84 -2.87
C LEU A 73 -2.67 25.15 -3.63
N GLY A 74 -1.63 25.72 -4.26
CA GLY A 74 -1.77 26.90 -5.11
C GLY A 74 -2.67 26.65 -6.32
N ILE A 75 -2.56 25.48 -6.94
CA ILE A 75 -3.41 25.06 -8.05
C ILE A 75 -4.86 24.85 -7.57
N MET A 76 -5.06 24.14 -6.45
CA MET A 76 -6.40 23.92 -5.88
C MET A 76 -7.10 25.25 -5.59
N ASN A 77 -6.39 26.21 -4.98
CA ASN A 77 -6.94 27.53 -4.68
C ASN A 77 -7.31 28.29 -5.97
N ARG A 78 -6.47 28.23 -7.01
CA ARG A 78 -6.76 28.84 -8.32
C ARG A 78 -8.03 28.27 -8.96
N HIS A 79 -8.26 26.98 -8.80
CA HIS A 79 -9.43 26.27 -9.33
C HIS A 79 -10.63 26.24 -8.35
N LYS A 80 -10.56 26.96 -7.23
CA LYS A 80 -11.62 27.01 -6.20
C LYS A 80 -12.01 25.61 -5.69
N LEU A 81 -11.03 24.74 -5.54
CA LEU A 81 -11.20 23.42 -4.93
C LEU A 81 -10.97 23.54 -3.42
N ASP A 82 -11.98 23.18 -2.64
CA ASP A 82 -11.91 23.24 -1.18
C ASP A 82 -10.88 22.27 -0.61
N ILE A 83 -10.14 22.75 0.40
CA ILE A 83 -9.16 21.95 1.13
C ILE A 83 -9.82 21.45 2.40
N LEU A 84 -10.39 20.25 2.33
CA LEU A 84 -11.05 19.59 3.45
C LEU A 84 -10.14 18.55 4.09
N SER A 85 -10.41 18.22 5.36
CA SER A 85 -9.72 17.15 6.08
C SER A 85 -10.73 16.23 6.74
N CYS A 86 -10.54 14.92 6.60
CA CYS A 86 -11.32 13.89 7.29
C CYS A 86 -10.86 13.65 8.74
N GLY A 87 -9.91 14.44 9.25
CA GLY A 87 -9.39 14.29 10.61
C GLY A 87 -8.77 12.91 10.85
N ARG A 88 -9.38 12.14 11.76
CA ARG A 88 -8.93 10.79 12.15
C ARG A 88 -9.60 9.66 11.37
N GLN A 89 -10.51 9.97 10.43
CA GLN A 89 -11.22 8.96 9.65
C GLN A 89 -10.31 8.48 8.50
N THR A 90 -9.45 7.50 8.79
CA THR A 90 -8.50 6.92 7.85
C THR A 90 -9.18 6.22 6.67
N GLY A 91 -10.38 5.66 6.88
CA GLY A 91 -11.18 5.03 5.84
C GLY A 91 -11.45 5.91 4.62
N LEU A 92 -11.75 7.20 4.81
CA LEU A 92 -11.97 8.14 3.70
C LEU A 92 -10.69 8.38 2.87
N VAL A 93 -9.51 8.32 3.51
CA VAL A 93 -8.23 8.41 2.80
C VAL A 93 -7.98 7.15 1.98
N GLN A 94 -8.25 5.97 2.55
CA GLN A 94 -8.10 4.69 1.85
C GLN A 94 -9.07 4.60 0.67
N GLU A 95 -10.31 5.05 0.82
CA GLU A 95 -11.31 5.13 -0.24
C GLU A 95 -10.86 6.07 -1.37
N ALA A 96 -10.33 7.26 -1.04
CA ALA A 96 -9.78 8.18 -2.02
C ALA A 96 -8.55 7.63 -2.75
N ILE A 97 -7.69 6.88 -2.07
CA ILE A 97 -6.55 6.18 -2.71
C ILE A 97 -7.09 5.07 -3.63
N CYS A 98 -8.05 4.30 -3.16
CA CYS A 98 -8.69 3.23 -3.92
C CYS A 98 -9.32 3.75 -5.21
N SER A 99 -10.01 4.90 -5.17
CA SER A 99 -10.64 5.48 -6.36
C SER A 99 -9.63 5.97 -7.41
N GLY A 100 -8.45 6.44 -6.99
CA GLY A 100 -7.37 6.79 -7.91
C GLY A 100 -6.59 5.58 -8.45
N PHE A 101 -6.39 4.57 -7.61
CA PHE A 101 -5.56 3.38 -7.90
C PHE A 101 -6.37 2.11 -8.14
N PHE A 102 -7.64 2.20 -8.53
CA PHE A 102 -8.54 1.05 -8.64
C PHE A 102 -8.02 -0.06 -9.58
N ARG A 103 -7.22 0.30 -10.60
CA ARG A 103 -6.56 -0.67 -11.49
C ARG A 103 -5.42 -1.42 -10.81
N ASN A 104 -4.76 -0.79 -9.85
CA ASN A 104 -3.63 -1.35 -9.11
C ASN A 104 -4.13 -2.03 -7.84
N ALA A 105 -5.14 -2.89 -7.98
CA ALA A 105 -5.73 -3.64 -6.88
C ALA A 105 -5.26 -5.10 -6.95
N ALA A 106 -5.04 -5.69 -5.78
CA ALA A 106 -4.65 -7.09 -5.65
C ALA A 106 -5.39 -7.76 -4.49
N LYS A 107 -5.65 -9.06 -4.67
CA LYS A 107 -6.28 -9.92 -3.69
C LYS A 107 -5.30 -11.00 -3.24
N ARG A 108 -5.29 -11.29 -1.94
CA ARG A 108 -4.53 -12.42 -1.39
C ARG A 108 -4.98 -13.73 -2.03
N ASP A 109 -4.01 -14.49 -2.53
CA ASP A 109 -4.24 -15.82 -3.05
C ASP A 109 -4.14 -16.85 -1.91
N PRO A 110 -5.04 -17.85 -1.83
CA PRO A 110 -4.99 -18.86 -0.79
C PRO A 110 -3.74 -19.76 -0.86
N LYS A 111 -3.14 -19.91 -2.05
CA LYS A 111 -1.98 -20.77 -2.28
C LYS A 111 -0.69 -19.97 -2.24
N GLU A 112 -0.62 -18.88 -3.00
CA GLU A 112 0.64 -18.15 -3.18
C GLU A 112 0.47 -16.64 -3.32
N GLY A 113 0.96 -15.89 -2.33
CA GLY A 113 1.11 -14.44 -2.41
C GLY A 113 -0.20 -13.72 -2.68
N TYR A 114 -0.21 -12.88 -3.72
CA TYR A 114 -1.35 -12.09 -4.16
C TYR A 114 -1.53 -12.21 -5.66
N ARG A 115 -2.75 -11.99 -6.13
CA ARG A 115 -3.06 -11.83 -7.55
C ARG A 115 -3.59 -10.44 -7.84
N THR A 116 -3.06 -9.81 -8.88
CA THR A 116 -3.61 -8.56 -9.39
C THR A 116 -5.01 -8.80 -9.97
N LEU A 117 -5.92 -7.85 -9.81
CA LEU A 117 -7.31 -8.01 -10.27
C LEU A 117 -7.47 -7.86 -11.79
N VAL A 118 -6.55 -7.15 -12.44
CA VAL A 118 -6.61 -6.87 -13.88
C VAL A 118 -6.03 -8.03 -14.68
N ASP A 119 -4.80 -8.44 -14.36
CA ASP A 119 -4.03 -9.38 -15.17
C ASP A 119 -3.84 -10.74 -14.49
N SER A 120 -4.36 -10.94 -13.28
CA SER A 120 -4.20 -12.19 -12.49
C SER A 120 -2.75 -12.59 -12.22
N GLN A 121 -1.84 -11.62 -12.29
CA GLN A 121 -0.39 -11.77 -12.12
C GLN A 121 -0.05 -12.03 -10.65
N VAL A 122 0.88 -12.95 -10.39
CA VAL A 122 1.32 -13.30 -9.04
C VAL A 122 2.31 -12.26 -8.54
N VAL A 123 1.95 -11.58 -7.46
CA VAL A 123 2.72 -10.49 -6.87
C VAL A 123 2.83 -10.67 -5.36
N TYR A 124 3.83 -10.05 -4.74
CA TYR A 124 4.11 -10.18 -3.31
C TYR A 124 4.24 -8.82 -2.64
N ILE A 125 3.96 -8.74 -1.35
CA ILE A 125 4.23 -7.52 -0.57
C ILE A 125 5.74 -7.35 -0.45
N HIS A 126 6.26 -6.16 -0.78
CA HIS A 126 7.68 -5.87 -0.61
C HIS A 126 8.07 -5.94 0.88
N PRO A 127 9.20 -6.57 1.27
CA PRO A 127 9.61 -6.71 2.67
C PRO A 127 9.78 -5.41 3.46
N SER A 128 9.97 -4.29 2.76
CA SER A 128 10.07 -2.97 3.40
C SER A 128 8.72 -2.35 3.77
N SER A 129 7.60 -2.95 3.36
CA SER A 129 6.26 -2.43 3.63
C SER A 129 5.90 -2.57 5.11
N SER A 130 5.19 -1.58 5.63
CA SER A 130 4.65 -1.55 6.99
C SER A 130 3.69 -2.71 7.29
N ILE A 131 3.04 -3.26 6.25
CA ILE A 131 2.04 -4.32 6.36
C ILE A 131 2.54 -5.70 5.90
N TYR A 132 3.85 -5.87 5.71
CA TYR A 132 4.46 -7.12 5.25
C TYR A 132 4.01 -8.35 6.06
N HIS A 133 3.89 -8.21 7.38
CA HIS A 133 3.46 -9.29 8.27
C HIS A 133 1.94 -9.42 8.45
N GLN A 134 1.17 -8.35 8.19
CA GLN A 134 -0.29 -8.35 8.41
C GLN A 134 -1.03 -9.15 7.33
N GLN A 135 -0.51 -9.17 6.10
CA GLN A 135 -1.05 -9.91 4.96
C GLN A 135 -2.58 -9.76 4.79
N PRO A 136 -3.09 -8.53 4.58
CA PRO A 136 -4.52 -8.26 4.42
C PRO A 136 -5.11 -8.95 3.18
N GLU A 137 -6.41 -9.26 3.17
CA GLU A 137 -7.02 -9.95 2.02
C GLU A 137 -7.08 -9.07 0.76
N TRP A 138 -7.32 -7.76 0.91
CA TRP A 138 -7.51 -6.82 -0.18
C TRP A 138 -6.63 -5.59 0.00
N LEU A 139 -5.94 -5.19 -1.08
CA LEU A 139 -5.04 -4.05 -1.07
C LEU A 139 -4.96 -3.36 -2.43
N CYS A 140 -4.58 -2.09 -2.42
CA CYS A 140 -4.09 -1.34 -3.57
C CYS A 140 -2.59 -1.08 -3.44
N TYR A 141 -1.88 -1.01 -4.56
CA TYR A 141 -0.45 -0.70 -4.60
C TYR A 141 -0.14 0.49 -5.51
N HIS A 142 0.95 1.19 -5.23
CA HIS A 142 1.39 2.31 -6.07
C HIS A 142 2.13 1.82 -7.32
N GLU A 143 3.09 0.93 -7.13
CA GLU A 143 3.95 0.42 -8.19
C GLU A 143 4.31 -1.05 -7.98
N LEU A 144 4.72 -1.71 -9.07
CA LEU A 144 5.32 -3.04 -9.07
C LEU A 144 6.81 -2.90 -9.39
N VAL A 145 7.63 -3.61 -8.63
CA VAL A 145 9.08 -3.68 -8.85
C VAL A 145 9.46 -5.14 -9.07
N PHE A 146 10.00 -5.44 -10.25
CA PHE A 146 10.52 -6.76 -10.58
C PHE A 146 11.97 -6.89 -10.13
N THR A 147 12.26 -7.88 -9.28
CA THR A 147 13.62 -8.28 -8.94
C THR A 147 13.80 -9.78 -9.16
N THR A 148 13.78 -10.59 -8.09
CA THR A 148 13.66 -12.05 -8.15
C THR A 148 12.20 -12.48 -8.23
N LYS A 149 11.31 -11.68 -7.64
CA LYS A 149 9.86 -11.80 -7.69
C LYS A 149 9.28 -10.41 -7.95
N GLU A 150 8.01 -10.37 -8.32
CA GLU A 150 7.29 -9.11 -8.45
C GLU A 150 6.79 -8.62 -7.11
N TYR A 151 7.28 -7.46 -6.70
CA TYR A 151 6.94 -6.87 -5.41
C TYR A 151 6.12 -5.61 -5.56
N MET A 152 4.99 -5.56 -4.87
CA MET A 152 4.16 -4.38 -4.69
C MET A 152 4.81 -3.43 -3.68
N ARG A 153 4.87 -2.14 -4.03
CA ARG A 153 5.35 -1.08 -3.14
C ARG A 153 4.30 -0.02 -2.89
N GLU A 154 4.46 0.64 -1.74
CA GLU A 154 3.56 1.66 -1.20
C GLU A 154 2.12 1.14 -1.21
N ILE A 155 1.82 0.24 -0.28
CA ILE A 155 0.56 -0.49 -0.27
C ILE A 155 -0.46 0.20 0.64
N CYS A 156 -1.74 0.09 0.32
CA CYS A 156 -2.84 0.51 1.17
C CYS A 156 -3.88 -0.61 1.27
N VAL A 157 -4.33 -0.92 2.48
CA VAL A 157 -5.44 -1.86 2.72
C VAL A 157 -6.73 -1.23 2.22
N ILE A 158 -7.56 -1.99 1.54
CA ILE A 158 -8.82 -1.48 0.98
C ILE A 158 -10.01 -2.38 1.32
N ASN A 159 -11.21 -1.80 1.32
CA ASN A 159 -12.44 -2.56 1.25
C ASN A 159 -12.80 -2.81 -0.24
N PRO A 160 -13.08 -4.05 -0.66
CA PRO A 160 -13.45 -4.35 -2.05
C PRO A 160 -14.73 -3.61 -2.53
N LYS A 161 -15.60 -3.18 -1.61
CA LYS A 161 -16.78 -2.37 -1.97
C LYS A 161 -16.40 -1.06 -2.66
N TRP A 162 -15.34 -0.41 -2.20
CA TRP A 162 -14.86 0.86 -2.77
C TRP A 162 -14.42 0.72 -4.22
N LEU A 163 -13.91 -0.44 -4.64
CA LEU A 163 -13.56 -0.69 -6.05
C LEU A 163 -14.80 -0.67 -6.95
N VAL A 164 -15.89 -1.29 -6.49
CA VAL A 164 -17.16 -1.37 -7.22
C VAL A 164 -17.86 -0.01 -7.24
N GLU A 165 -17.83 0.71 -6.12
CA GLU A 165 -18.40 2.07 -6.01
C GLU A 165 -17.62 3.08 -6.86
N SER A 166 -16.28 3.02 -6.85
CA SER A 166 -15.43 3.96 -7.59
C SER A 166 -15.38 3.68 -9.09
N ALA A 167 -15.42 2.41 -9.48
CA ALA A 167 -15.29 2.00 -10.88
C ALA A 167 -16.31 0.90 -11.26
N PRO A 168 -17.63 1.20 -11.23
CA PRO A 168 -18.69 0.20 -11.46
C PRO A 168 -18.72 -0.36 -12.89
N LYS A 169 -18.14 0.37 -13.85
CA LYS A 169 -17.96 -0.12 -15.23
C LYS A 169 -16.83 -1.14 -15.35
N PHE A 170 -15.87 -1.10 -14.43
CA PHE A 170 -14.68 -1.94 -14.43
C PHE A 170 -14.86 -3.16 -13.52
N PHE A 171 -15.38 -2.95 -12.31
CA PHE A 171 -15.59 -4.01 -11.33
C PHE A 171 -17.08 -4.30 -11.12
N LYS A 172 -17.38 -5.58 -10.92
CA LYS A 172 -18.70 -6.06 -10.50
C LYS A 172 -18.51 -7.04 -9.36
N LEU A 173 -19.43 -7.02 -8.40
CA LEU A 173 -19.49 -8.07 -7.39
C LEU A 173 -19.82 -9.40 -8.07
N GLY A 174 -19.08 -10.44 -7.72
CA GLY A 174 -19.39 -11.80 -8.17
C GLY A 174 -20.68 -12.28 -7.52
N ASP A 175 -21.55 -12.92 -8.29
CA ASP A 175 -22.75 -13.58 -7.77
C ASP A 175 -22.35 -14.70 -6.80
N SER A 176 -22.93 -14.70 -5.60
CA SER A 176 -22.71 -15.76 -4.60
C SER A 176 -23.24 -17.12 -5.05
N ILE A 177 -24.27 -17.12 -5.90
CA ILE A 177 -24.94 -18.32 -6.42
C ILE A 177 -24.20 -18.90 -7.64
N ARG A 178 -23.54 -18.05 -8.43
CA ARG A 178 -22.86 -18.45 -9.67
C ARG A 178 -21.35 -18.40 -9.49
N LEU A 179 -20.74 -19.59 -9.38
CA LEU A 179 -19.28 -19.73 -9.44
C LEU A 179 -18.74 -19.12 -10.74
N SER A 180 -17.75 -18.23 -10.61
CA SER A 180 -17.01 -17.72 -11.76
C SER A 180 -16.33 -18.86 -12.50
N LYS A 181 -16.09 -18.70 -13.82
CA LYS A 181 -15.40 -19.70 -14.64
C LYS A 181 -14.08 -20.14 -13.99
N MET A 182 -13.30 -19.18 -13.49
CA MET A 182 -12.06 -19.41 -12.77
C MET A 182 -12.25 -20.27 -11.50
N LYS A 183 -13.30 -20.02 -10.69
CA LYS A 183 -13.58 -20.84 -9.50
C LYS A 183 -14.04 -22.26 -9.87
N LYS A 184 -14.75 -22.44 -10.99
CA LYS A 184 -15.15 -23.78 -11.47
C LYS A 184 -13.97 -24.61 -11.95
N GLU A 185 -12.94 -23.96 -12.49
CA GLU A 185 -11.72 -24.60 -12.99
C GLU A 185 -10.69 -24.89 -11.87
N GLN A 186 -10.92 -24.39 -10.64
CA GLN A 186 -10.03 -24.67 -9.51
C GLN A 186 -10.18 -26.12 -9.03
N GLN A 187 -9.08 -26.87 -9.09
CA GLN A 187 -8.98 -28.21 -8.51
C GLN A 187 -8.42 -28.13 -7.08
N ILE A 188 -9.04 -28.87 -6.17
CA ILE A 188 -8.58 -29.03 -4.79
C ILE A 188 -7.58 -30.19 -4.78
N GLN A 189 -6.36 -29.91 -4.32
CA GLN A 189 -5.39 -30.97 -4.05
C GLN A 189 -5.55 -31.41 -2.60
N PRO A 190 -5.48 -32.72 -2.31
CA PRO A 190 -5.47 -33.21 -0.94
C PRO A 190 -4.27 -32.64 -0.18
N LEU A 191 -4.42 -32.51 1.15
CA LEU A 191 -3.32 -32.11 2.02
C LEU A 191 -2.16 -33.08 1.88
N TYR A 192 -0.93 -32.56 1.78
CA TYR A 192 0.26 -33.39 1.68
C TYR A 192 0.39 -34.29 2.91
N ASN A 193 0.27 -35.59 2.70
CA ASN A 193 0.52 -36.60 3.72
C ASN A 193 1.91 -37.21 3.47
N LYS A 194 2.83 -37.00 4.41
CA LYS A 194 4.21 -37.49 4.31
C LYS A 194 4.30 -39.03 4.26
N PHE A 195 3.26 -39.73 4.70
CA PHE A 195 3.22 -41.20 4.82
C PHE A 195 2.43 -41.89 3.70
N GLU A 196 1.73 -41.15 2.85
CA GLU A 196 1.07 -41.69 1.67
C GLU A 196 1.88 -41.32 0.42
N GLU A 197 2.03 -42.26 -0.50
CA GLU A 197 2.60 -41.95 -1.80
C GLU A 197 1.68 -40.97 -2.54
N PRO A 198 2.24 -39.93 -3.18
CA PRO A 198 1.42 -38.98 -3.93
C PRO A 198 0.76 -39.70 -5.12
N ASN A 199 -0.57 -39.86 -5.03
CA ASN A 199 -1.48 -40.48 -6.02
C ASN A 199 -1.68 -42.01 -5.98
N SER A 200 -1.56 -42.66 -4.81
CA SER A 200 -2.05 -44.04 -4.61
C SER A 200 -3.56 -44.12 -4.34
#